data_AF-A0A9W8WVC5-F1
#
_entry.id   AF-A0A9W8WVC5-F1
#
_cell.length_a   1.000
_cell.length_b   1.000
_cell.length_c   1.000
_cell.angle_alpha   90.00
_cell.angle_beta   90.00
_cell.angle_gamma   90.00
#
_symmetry.space_group_name_H-M   'P 1'
#
loop_
_entity.id
_entity.type
_entity.pdbx_description
1 polymer ?
#
loop_
_entity_poly.entity_id
_entity_poly.type
_entity_poly.pdbx_seq_one_letter_code
_entity_poly.pdbx_strand_id
1 'polypeptide(L)'
;MSVVQPVGTGADVTKPEYQHFIPQFSLRNFSHKYEGGTKKAENLYNKTKVVNVMNLSEDGPRFIVKAVKRTFGHFDMYCDKFALTPTQKRHVESELGKLESGISSILQKILPACDDDTDIISLSRHEEFVLKKFTFVMKYRSTLFFERYNHTSLRDYTAKDKHKLFPYMYKCSLQRPVDVWLDNLMKILTTPFTSTDDYVNKL
;
A
#
# COMPACT_ATOMS: atom_id res chain seq x y z
N MET A 1 21.67 -24.68 35.06
CA MET A 1 20.34 -24.82 34.42
C MET A 1 20.50 -24.47 32.96
N SER A 2 20.70 -25.50 32.13
CA SER A 2 20.88 -25.37 30.68
C SER A 2 19.52 -25.14 30.02
N VAL A 3 19.39 -24.04 29.29
CA VAL A 3 18.20 -23.76 28.49
C VAL A 3 18.33 -24.54 27.19
N VAL A 4 17.45 -25.53 27.04
CA VAL A 4 17.27 -26.36 25.85
C VAL A 4 16.82 -25.47 24.70
N GLN A 5 17.59 -25.43 23.62
CA GLN A 5 17.15 -24.87 22.34
C GLN A 5 16.22 -25.87 21.65
N PRO A 6 15.11 -25.43 21.02
CA PRO A 6 14.32 -26.32 20.19
C PRO A 6 15.03 -26.58 18.86
N VAL A 7 15.17 -27.86 18.53
CA VAL A 7 15.64 -28.39 17.25
C VAL A 7 14.42 -28.65 16.35
N GLY A 8 14.54 -28.32 15.06
CA GLY A 8 13.57 -28.59 14.00
C GLY A 8 12.77 -27.34 13.64
N THR A 9 12.64 -26.90 12.38
CA THR A 9 12.70 -27.57 11.08
C THR A 9 12.91 -26.46 10.03
N GLY A 10 13.66 -26.74 8.96
CA GLY A 10 13.93 -25.78 7.89
C GLY A 10 12.66 -25.39 7.13
N ALA A 11 12.00 -24.33 7.57
CA ALA A 11 11.16 -23.49 6.72
C ALA A 11 12.06 -22.42 6.13
N ASP A 12 11.97 -22.20 4.82
CA ASP A 12 12.60 -21.09 4.11
C ASP A 12 12.16 -19.77 4.77
N VAL A 13 12.97 -19.23 5.69
CA VAL A 13 12.69 -17.97 6.36
C VAL A 13 13.01 -16.86 5.36
N THR A 14 12.05 -16.58 4.49
CA THR A 14 12.13 -15.41 3.60
C THR A 14 12.30 -14.17 4.47
N LYS A 15 13.32 -13.36 4.16
CA LYS A 15 13.57 -12.11 4.89
C LYS A 15 12.30 -11.25 4.87
N PRO A 16 11.94 -10.62 6.00
CA PRO A 16 10.74 -9.80 6.07
C PRO A 16 10.83 -8.66 5.04
N GLU A 17 9.81 -8.55 4.20
CA GLU A 17 9.76 -7.54 3.15
C GLU A 17 8.87 -6.38 3.59
N TYR A 18 9.33 -5.14 3.40
CA TYR A 18 8.58 -3.95 3.78
C TYR A 18 7.82 -3.42 2.57
N GLN A 19 6.50 -3.59 2.56
CA GLN A 19 5.64 -3.12 1.47
C GLN A 19 5.03 -1.75 1.79
N HIS A 20 5.09 -0.82 0.82
CA HIS A 20 4.59 0.54 0.99
C HIS A 20 3.11 0.65 0.64
N PHE A 21 2.34 1.28 1.52
CA PHE A 21 0.98 1.75 1.25
C PHE A 21 0.96 2.92 0.27
N ILE A 22 1.93 3.81 0.41
CA ILE A 22 2.13 4.97 -0.48
C ILE A 22 3.47 4.79 -1.19
N PRO A 23 3.50 4.75 -2.54
CA PRO A 23 4.71 4.54 -3.29
C PRO A 23 5.78 5.57 -2.95
N GLN A 24 7.02 5.08 -2.84
CA GLN A 24 8.13 5.96 -2.46
C GLN A 24 8.36 7.08 -3.47
N PHE A 25 8.11 6.85 -4.76
CA PHE A 25 8.34 7.88 -5.77
C PHE A 25 7.45 9.11 -5.54
N SER A 26 6.22 8.92 -5.10
CA SER A 26 5.33 10.03 -4.73
C SER A 26 5.87 10.80 -3.53
N LEU A 27 6.36 10.09 -2.50
CA LEU A 27 6.96 10.71 -1.31
C LEU A 27 8.28 11.43 -1.61
N ARG A 28 9.03 10.96 -2.61
CA ARG A 28 10.32 11.56 -3.00
C ARG A 28 10.16 13.00 -3.51
N ASN A 29 9.03 13.34 -4.11
CA ASN A 29 8.72 14.70 -4.57
C ASN A 29 8.60 15.70 -3.40
N PHE A 30 8.22 15.23 -2.21
CA PHE A 30 8.06 16.06 -1.01
C PHE A 30 9.22 15.89 -0.02
N SER A 31 10.28 15.20 -0.43
CA SER A 31 11.36 14.80 0.47
C SER A 31 12.55 15.75 0.40
N HIS A 32 13.19 15.97 1.54
CA HIS A 32 14.34 16.86 1.70
C HIS A 32 15.51 16.10 2.35
N LYS A 33 16.70 16.73 2.33
CA LYS A 33 17.82 16.25 3.14
C LYS A 33 17.50 16.53 4.60
N TYR A 34 17.88 15.61 5.48
CA TYR A 34 17.74 15.86 6.91
C TYR A 34 18.70 16.98 7.32
N GLU A 35 18.16 18.05 7.91
CA GLU A 35 18.92 19.22 8.37
C GLU A 35 18.65 19.43 9.87
N GLY A 36 19.73 19.44 10.67
CA GLY A 36 19.66 19.69 12.11
C GLY A 36 19.17 18.51 12.95
N GLY A 37 19.77 18.30 14.12
CA GLY A 37 19.35 17.26 15.06
C GLY A 37 20.46 16.80 16.00
N THR A 38 20.20 15.68 16.69
CA THR A 38 21.24 15.00 17.47
C THR A 38 22.16 14.21 16.53
N LYS A 39 23.44 14.03 16.92
CA LYS A 39 24.39 13.15 16.20
C LYS A 39 23.82 11.76 15.86
N LYS A 40 22.91 11.25 16.70
CA LYS A 40 22.21 9.97 16.49
C LYS A 40 21.24 10.03 15.32
N ALA A 41 20.45 11.09 15.20
CA ALA A 41 19.51 11.29 14.10
C ALA A 41 20.26 11.59 12.79
N GLU A 42 21.33 12.39 12.84
CA GLU A 42 22.20 12.63 11.70
C GLU A 42 22.78 11.32 11.15
N ASN A 43 23.31 10.45 12.02
CA ASN A 43 23.80 9.14 11.60
C ASN A 43 22.69 8.23 11.04
N LEU A 44 21.48 8.28 11.60
CA LEU A 44 20.35 7.46 11.15
C LEU A 44 19.83 7.87 9.76
N TYR A 45 19.84 9.18 9.48
CA TYR A 45 19.36 9.74 8.21
C TYR A 45 20.48 10.10 7.25
N ASN A 46 21.73 9.81 7.60
CA ASN A 46 22.89 10.00 6.73
C ASN A 46 22.63 9.24 5.42
N LYS A 47 22.51 9.97 4.32
CA LYS A 47 22.20 9.47 2.96
C LYS A 47 20.74 9.06 2.68
N THR A 48 19.77 9.36 3.55
CA THR A 48 18.35 9.07 3.31
C THR A 48 17.53 10.35 3.23
N LYS A 49 16.70 10.50 2.18
CA LYS A 49 15.73 11.60 2.12
C LYS A 49 14.64 11.39 3.18
N VAL A 50 14.23 12.49 3.81
CA VAL A 50 13.21 12.49 4.86
C VAL A 50 11.99 13.30 4.42
N VAL A 51 10.86 13.05 5.06
CA VAL A 51 9.61 13.80 4.88
C VAL A 51 9.11 14.28 6.24
N ASN A 52 8.50 15.46 6.25
CA ASN A 52 7.78 15.98 7.41
C ASN A 52 6.42 15.31 7.46
N VAL A 53 6.08 14.76 8.62
CA VAL A 53 4.82 14.04 8.85
C VAL A 53 4.12 14.69 10.02
N MET A 54 2.85 15.05 9.83
CA MET A 54 2.01 15.48 10.94
C MET A 54 1.63 14.25 11.78
N ASN A 55 2.10 14.20 13.03
CA ASN A 55 1.69 13.20 14.00
C ASN A 55 0.49 13.73 14.78
N LEU A 56 -0.64 13.03 14.68
CA LEU A 56 -1.91 13.36 15.35
C LEU A 56 -2.17 12.47 16.58
N SER A 57 -1.12 11.99 17.26
CA SER A 57 -1.26 11.18 18.49
C SER A 57 -1.88 11.98 19.65
N GLU A 58 -2.29 11.28 20.71
CA GLU A 58 -2.96 11.85 21.89
C GLU A 58 -2.17 12.97 22.60
N ASP A 59 -0.83 12.97 22.48
CA ASP A 59 0.06 14.04 22.98
C ASP A 59 -0.13 15.40 22.27
N GLY A 60 -0.99 15.47 21.24
CA GLY A 60 -1.25 16.66 20.43
C GLY A 60 -0.56 16.67 19.06
N PRO A 61 -1.05 17.49 18.12
CA PRO A 61 -0.54 17.55 16.76
C PRO A 61 0.89 18.10 16.74
N ARG A 62 1.85 17.32 16.23
CA ARG A 62 3.26 17.73 16.08
C ARG A 62 3.86 17.25 14.78
N PHE A 63 4.72 18.07 14.17
CA PHE A 63 5.52 17.62 13.04
C PHE A 63 6.67 16.74 13.51
N ILE A 64 6.82 15.59 12.86
CA ILE A 64 7.94 14.67 13.05
C ILE A 64 8.61 14.38 11.72
N VAL A 65 9.89 14.06 11.76
CA VAL A 65 10.66 13.69 10.57
C VAL A 65 10.70 12.16 10.46
N LYS A 66 10.37 11.63 9.28
CA LYS A 66 10.49 10.19 9.00
C LYS A 66 11.27 9.94 7.71
N ALA A 67 12.02 8.84 7.69
CA ALA A 67 12.72 8.38 6.48
C ALA A 67 11.71 7.88 5.44
N VAL A 68 11.81 8.36 4.20
CA VAL A 68 10.92 7.94 3.09
C VAL A 68 10.84 6.41 2.97
N LYS A 69 11.98 5.71 3.11
CA LYS A 69 12.07 4.25 2.99
C LYS A 69 11.21 3.48 4.00
N ARG A 70 10.93 4.05 5.17
CA ARG A 70 10.23 3.38 6.29
C ARG A 70 8.97 4.13 6.72
N THR A 71 8.41 4.95 5.84
CA THR A 71 7.16 5.67 6.10
C THR A 71 6.06 5.06 5.25
N PHE A 72 4.83 5.02 5.79
CA PHE A 72 3.64 4.53 5.09
C PHE A 72 3.82 3.14 4.46
N GLY A 73 4.25 2.17 5.26
CA GLY A 73 4.31 0.77 4.86
C GLY A 73 4.13 -0.19 6.03
N HIS A 74 4.09 -1.48 5.75
CA HIS A 74 4.00 -2.55 6.73
C HIS A 74 4.92 -3.70 6.31
N PHE A 75 5.50 -4.42 7.27
CA PHE A 75 6.24 -5.64 6.96
C PHE A 75 5.29 -6.77 6.62
N ASP A 76 5.62 -7.56 5.61
CA ASP A 76 4.99 -8.85 5.35
C ASP A 76 3.47 -8.75 5.21
N MET A 77 3.01 -7.67 4.59
CA MET A 77 1.60 -7.38 4.33
C MET A 77 0.89 -8.55 3.64
N TYR A 78 1.64 -9.34 2.87
CA TYR A 78 1.15 -10.49 2.10
C TYR A 78 1.61 -11.83 2.65
N CYS A 79 2.49 -11.88 3.65
CA CYS A 79 3.32 -13.06 3.90
C CYS A 79 2.81 -14.04 4.96
N ASP A 80 2.31 -13.58 6.10
CA ASP A 80 2.05 -14.52 7.21
C ASP A 80 0.61 -15.02 7.32
N LYS A 81 -0.34 -14.34 6.69
CA LYS A 81 -1.77 -14.62 6.88
C LYS A 81 -2.52 -14.92 5.60
N PHE A 82 -1.85 -15.10 4.48
CA PHE A 82 -2.48 -15.31 3.18
C PHE A 82 -1.79 -16.51 2.60
N ALA A 83 -2.52 -17.57 2.27
CA ALA A 83 -1.95 -18.75 1.61
C ALA A 83 -1.51 -18.43 0.16
N LEU A 84 -0.88 -17.27 -0.06
CA LEU A 84 -0.36 -16.85 -1.34
C LEU A 84 0.91 -17.60 -1.63
N THR A 85 0.91 -18.21 -2.81
CA THR A 85 2.13 -18.68 -3.43
C THR A 85 3.07 -17.49 -3.70
N PRO A 86 4.39 -17.71 -3.68
CA PRO A 86 5.36 -16.69 -4.10
C PRO A 86 5.05 -16.07 -5.47
N THR A 87 4.50 -16.85 -6.40
CA THR A 87 4.07 -16.40 -7.72
C THR A 87 2.95 -15.36 -7.64
N GLN A 88 1.95 -15.57 -6.77
CA GLN A 88 0.87 -14.61 -6.57
C GLN A 88 1.39 -13.32 -5.93
N LYS A 89 2.29 -13.41 -4.94
CA LYS A 89 2.93 -12.22 -4.34
C LYS A 89 3.69 -11.40 -5.39
N ARG A 90 4.51 -12.06 -6.22
CA ARG A 90 5.23 -11.41 -7.34
C ARG A 90 4.27 -10.79 -8.34
N HIS A 91 3.12 -11.42 -8.60
CA HIS A 91 2.13 -10.89 -9.51
C HIS A 91 1.49 -9.60 -8.98
N VAL A 92 1.12 -9.55 -7.69
CA VAL A 92 0.63 -8.32 -7.02
C VAL A 92 1.62 -7.17 -7.21
N GLU A 93 2.88 -7.40 -6.84
CA GLU A 93 3.92 -6.37 -6.92
C GLU A 93 4.26 -5.97 -8.36
N SER A 94 4.19 -6.91 -9.32
CA SER A 94 4.33 -6.61 -10.75
C SER A 94 3.23 -5.68 -11.25
N GLU A 95 1.96 -5.95 -10.91
CA GLU A 95 0.84 -5.09 -11.36
C GLU A 95 0.86 -3.72 -10.68
N LEU A 96 1.26 -3.66 -9.40
CA LEU A 96 1.51 -2.41 -8.71
C LEU A 96 2.64 -1.62 -9.40
N GLY A 97 3.76 -2.25 -9.73
CA GLY A 97 4.87 -1.60 -10.43
C GLY A 97 4.47 -1.00 -11.78
N LYS A 98 3.62 -1.69 -12.55
CA LYS A 98 3.06 -1.14 -13.80
C LYS A 98 2.21 0.11 -13.54
N LEU A 99 1.34 0.05 -12.54
CA LEU A 99 0.48 1.18 -12.16
C LEU A 99 1.30 2.38 -11.67
N GLU A 100 2.32 2.13 -10.85
CA GLU A 100 3.26 3.15 -10.36
C GLU A 100 4.04 3.81 -11.49
N SER A 101 4.54 3.03 -12.46
CA SER A 101 5.23 3.54 -13.64
C SER A 101 4.33 4.47 -14.47
N GLY A 102 3.07 4.09 -14.68
CA GLY A 102 2.09 4.92 -15.37
C GLY A 102 1.85 6.26 -14.67
N ILE A 103 1.72 6.24 -13.34
CA ILE A 103 1.52 7.46 -12.54
C ILE A 103 2.76 8.34 -12.50
N SER A 104 3.95 7.74 -12.44
CA SER A 104 5.19 8.50 -12.49
C SER A 104 5.24 9.36 -13.76
N SER A 105 4.88 8.80 -14.92
CA SER A 105 4.82 9.55 -16.18
C SER A 105 3.78 10.68 -16.15
N ILE A 106 2.64 10.48 -15.49
CA ILE A 106 1.60 11.51 -15.32
C ILE A 106 2.10 12.63 -14.40
N LEU A 107 2.75 12.29 -13.28
CA LEU A 107 3.30 13.29 -12.34
C LEU A 107 4.40 14.12 -13.00
N GLN A 108 5.21 13.55 -13.89
CA GLN A 108 6.21 14.32 -14.66
C GLN A 108 5.57 15.35 -15.61
N LYS A 109 4.29 15.20 -15.97
CA LYS A 109 3.54 16.22 -16.71
C LYS A 109 2.91 17.26 -15.79
N ILE A 110 2.37 16.82 -14.65
CA ILE A 110 1.64 17.68 -13.72
C ILE A 110 2.58 18.61 -12.94
N LEU A 111 3.68 18.09 -12.41
CA LEU A 111 4.54 18.86 -11.50
C LEU A 111 5.15 20.10 -12.15
N PRO A 112 5.77 20.05 -13.34
CA PRO A 112 6.30 21.26 -13.98
C PRO A 112 5.21 22.29 -14.29
N ALA A 113 4.03 21.83 -14.73
CA ALA A 113 2.91 22.73 -15.00
C ALA A 113 2.40 23.44 -13.73
N CYS A 114 2.51 22.81 -12.56
CA CYS A 114 2.24 23.45 -11.28
C CYS A 114 3.31 24.48 -10.88
N ASP A 115 4.58 24.24 -11.22
CA ASP A 115 5.68 25.17 -10.91
C ASP A 115 5.65 26.41 -11.82
N ASP A 116 5.20 26.25 -13.07
CA ASP A 116 5.11 27.31 -14.09
C ASP A 116 3.80 28.14 -14.03
N ASP A 117 3.00 28.02 -12.95
CA ASP A 117 1.67 28.65 -12.80
C ASP A 117 0.74 28.42 -14.01
N THR A 118 0.84 27.25 -14.64
CA THR A 118 -0.01 26.91 -15.79
C THR A 118 -1.41 26.49 -15.31
N ASP A 119 -2.44 27.26 -15.68
CA ASP A 119 -3.82 27.04 -15.23
C ASP A 119 -4.48 25.76 -15.77
N ILE A 120 -3.97 25.18 -16.87
CA ILE A 120 -4.63 24.06 -17.56
C ILE A 120 -3.62 22.97 -17.94
N ILE A 121 -3.85 21.75 -17.43
CA ILE A 121 -3.12 20.53 -17.82
C ILE A 121 -4.06 19.64 -18.62
N SER A 122 -3.63 19.24 -19.81
CA SER A 122 -4.36 18.26 -20.63
C SER A 122 -3.90 16.85 -20.32
N LEU A 123 -4.82 16.01 -19.83
CA LEU A 123 -4.60 14.57 -19.66
C LEU A 123 -5.42 13.80 -20.70
N SER A 124 -4.85 12.77 -21.30
CA SER A 124 -5.62 11.83 -22.10
C SER A 124 -6.60 11.05 -21.23
N ARG A 125 -7.66 10.50 -21.84
CA ARG A 125 -8.61 9.62 -21.15
C ARG A 125 -7.90 8.43 -20.46
N HIS A 126 -6.85 7.90 -21.08
CA HIS A 126 -6.06 6.82 -20.50
C HIS A 126 -5.32 7.27 -19.24
N GLU A 127 -4.71 8.45 -19.25
CA GLU A 127 -3.99 9.00 -18.09
C GLU A 127 -4.92 9.31 -16.93
N GLU A 128 -6.07 9.94 -17.20
CA GLU A 128 -7.12 10.16 -16.21
C GLU A 128 -7.57 8.84 -15.57
N PHE A 129 -7.72 7.80 -16.38
CA PHE A 129 -8.06 6.47 -15.90
C PHE A 129 -6.97 5.90 -14.98
N VAL A 130 -5.70 5.94 -15.41
CA VAL A 130 -4.57 5.44 -14.59
C VAL A 130 -4.54 6.19 -13.24
N LEU A 131 -4.78 7.51 -13.24
CA LEU A 131 -4.88 8.33 -12.04
C LEU A 131 -6.01 7.90 -11.10
N LYS A 132 -7.21 7.65 -11.63
CA LYS A 132 -8.35 7.15 -10.85
C LYS A 132 -8.08 5.77 -10.26
N LYS A 133 -7.56 4.83 -11.07
CA LYS A 133 -7.22 3.48 -10.61
C LYS A 133 -6.16 3.51 -9.54
N PHE A 134 -5.11 4.31 -9.72
CA PHE A 134 -4.09 4.51 -8.70
C PHE A 134 -4.67 5.03 -7.39
N THR A 135 -5.45 6.10 -7.44
CA THR A 135 -6.06 6.69 -6.24
C THR A 135 -6.93 5.67 -5.50
N PHE A 136 -7.72 4.90 -6.23
CA PHE A 136 -8.55 3.84 -5.67
C PHE A 136 -7.72 2.72 -5.04
N VAL A 137 -6.71 2.22 -5.75
CA VAL A 137 -5.79 1.16 -5.24
C VAL A 137 -5.06 1.65 -3.99
N MET A 138 -4.55 2.88 -3.98
CA MET A 138 -3.86 3.44 -2.81
C MET A 138 -4.79 3.54 -1.59
N LYS A 139 -6.03 4.00 -1.81
CA LYS A 139 -7.05 4.05 -0.76
C LYS A 139 -7.42 2.66 -0.26
N TYR A 140 -7.64 1.70 -1.16
CA TYR A 140 -8.03 0.34 -0.82
C TYR A 140 -6.91 -0.48 -0.19
N ARG A 141 -5.65 -0.23 -0.57
CA ARG A 141 -4.45 -0.86 0.01
C ARG A 141 -4.10 -0.27 1.37
N SER A 142 -4.60 0.92 1.72
CA SER A 142 -4.26 1.64 2.97
C SER A 142 -4.42 0.82 4.25
N THR A 143 -3.72 1.26 5.32
CA THR A 143 -3.81 0.66 6.66
C THR A 143 -5.26 0.51 7.13
N LEU A 144 -6.09 1.52 6.90
CA LEU A 144 -7.50 1.52 7.32
C LEU A 144 -8.29 0.35 6.71
N PHE A 145 -8.13 0.12 5.40
CA PHE A 145 -8.79 -1.00 4.73
C PHE A 145 -8.13 -2.32 5.10
N PHE A 146 -6.80 -2.38 5.16
CA PHE A 146 -6.10 -3.58 5.57
C PHE A 146 -6.56 -4.05 6.96
N GLU A 147 -6.56 -3.17 7.97
CA GLU A 147 -6.99 -3.45 9.34
C GLU A 147 -8.45 -3.94 9.40
N ARG A 148 -9.34 -3.31 8.62
CA ARG A 148 -10.75 -3.73 8.52
C ARG A 148 -10.91 -5.17 8.08
N TYR A 149 -10.05 -5.67 7.18
CA TYR A 149 -10.14 -7.03 6.66
C TYR A 149 -9.18 -8.00 7.35
N ASN A 150 -8.19 -7.54 8.13
CA ASN A 150 -7.12 -8.34 8.76
C ASN A 150 -7.60 -9.18 9.95
N HIS A 151 -8.61 -10.01 9.69
CA HIS A 151 -9.23 -10.93 10.62
C HIS A 151 -9.03 -12.37 10.14
N THR A 152 -8.74 -13.28 11.08
CA THR A 152 -8.57 -14.72 10.81
C THR A 152 -9.90 -15.46 10.74
N SER A 153 -10.99 -14.85 11.21
CA SER A 153 -12.34 -15.41 11.16
C SER A 153 -13.34 -14.35 10.74
N LEU A 154 -14.38 -14.77 10.01
CA LEU A 154 -15.52 -13.93 9.71
C LEU A 154 -16.23 -13.43 10.98
N ARG A 155 -16.15 -14.17 12.09
CA ARG A 155 -16.74 -13.75 13.37
C ARG A 155 -16.19 -12.39 13.82
N ASP A 156 -14.87 -12.20 13.65
CA ASP A 156 -14.14 -11.02 14.15
C ASP A 156 -14.29 -9.81 13.23
N TYR A 157 -14.81 -10.00 12.01
CA TYR A 157 -15.16 -8.90 11.11
C TYR A 157 -16.45 -8.22 11.59
N THR A 158 -16.35 -6.96 12.01
CA THR A 158 -17.44 -6.20 12.66
C THR A 158 -18.01 -5.06 11.80
N ALA A 159 -17.49 -4.84 10.59
CA ALA A 159 -17.97 -3.75 9.75
C ALA A 159 -19.39 -4.00 9.21
N LYS A 160 -20.10 -2.91 8.90
CA LYS A 160 -21.54 -2.90 8.52
C LYS A 160 -21.87 -3.77 7.30
N ASP A 161 -20.91 -4.00 6.42
CA ASP A 161 -21.04 -4.78 5.19
C ASP A 161 -20.74 -6.28 5.36
N LYS A 162 -20.61 -6.78 6.60
CA LYS A 162 -20.43 -8.21 6.90
C LYS A 162 -21.44 -9.10 6.16
N HIS A 163 -22.69 -8.63 6.05
CA HIS A 163 -23.77 -9.32 5.36
C HIS A 163 -23.53 -9.48 3.84
N LYS A 164 -22.74 -8.60 3.21
CA LYS A 164 -22.30 -8.70 1.80
C LYS A 164 -21.01 -9.51 1.67
N LEU A 165 -20.14 -9.43 2.68
CA LEU A 165 -18.88 -10.15 2.70
C LEU A 165 -19.08 -11.67 2.71
N PHE A 166 -20.02 -12.18 3.50
CA PHE A 166 -20.27 -13.62 3.60
C PHE A 166 -20.68 -14.28 2.27
N PRO A 167 -21.69 -13.78 1.53
CA PRO A 167 -22.02 -14.30 0.21
C PRO A 167 -20.85 -14.29 -0.77
N TYR A 168 -20.04 -13.22 -0.75
CA TYR A 168 -18.85 -13.11 -1.59
C TYR A 168 -17.80 -14.16 -1.25
N MET A 169 -17.50 -14.31 0.04
CA MET A 169 -16.57 -15.33 0.55
C MET A 169 -17.02 -16.74 0.15
N TYR A 170 -18.30 -17.04 0.32
CA TYR A 170 -18.87 -18.33 -0.07
C TYR A 170 -18.75 -18.57 -1.58
N LYS A 171 -19.10 -17.57 -2.41
CA LYS A 171 -19.01 -17.65 -3.88
C LYS A 171 -17.57 -17.88 -4.38
N CYS A 172 -16.60 -17.26 -3.72
CA CYS A 172 -15.18 -17.33 -4.11
C CYS A 172 -14.39 -18.38 -3.32
N SER A 173 -15.04 -19.21 -2.51
CA SER A 173 -14.41 -20.22 -1.64
C SER A 173 -13.33 -19.66 -0.70
N LEU A 174 -13.50 -18.41 -0.26
CA LEU A 174 -12.58 -17.70 0.62
C LEU A 174 -12.96 -17.94 2.09
N GLN A 175 -11.96 -18.23 2.93
CA GLN A 175 -12.20 -18.60 4.32
C GLN A 175 -12.08 -17.41 5.28
N ARG A 176 -11.28 -16.40 4.93
CA ARG A 176 -11.00 -15.27 5.81
C ARG A 176 -11.33 -13.94 5.15
N PRO A 177 -11.83 -12.95 5.91
CA PRO A 177 -12.06 -11.59 5.40
C PRO A 177 -10.83 -11.00 4.69
N VAL A 178 -9.64 -11.33 5.18
CA VAL A 178 -8.41 -10.81 4.62
C VAL A 178 -8.13 -11.36 3.21
N ASP A 179 -8.54 -12.61 2.93
CA ASP A 179 -8.45 -13.19 1.60
C ASP A 179 -9.34 -12.44 0.60
N VAL A 180 -10.48 -11.90 1.05
CA VAL A 180 -11.35 -11.03 0.23
C VAL A 180 -10.66 -9.73 -0.11
N TRP A 181 -10.00 -9.10 0.86
CA TRP A 181 -9.26 -7.86 0.62
C TRP A 181 -8.25 -8.04 -0.51
N LEU A 182 -7.48 -9.13 -0.44
CA LEU A 182 -6.46 -9.41 -1.43
C LEU A 182 -7.03 -9.82 -2.79
N ASP A 183 -8.03 -10.69 -2.82
CA ASP A 183 -8.69 -11.11 -4.06
C ASP A 183 -9.29 -9.91 -4.80
N ASN A 184 -9.94 -9.01 -4.07
CA ASN A 184 -10.41 -7.74 -4.62
C ASN A 184 -9.25 -6.89 -5.13
N LEU A 185 -8.18 -6.71 -4.34
CA LEU A 185 -7.00 -5.93 -4.77
C LEU A 185 -6.44 -6.47 -6.09
N MET A 186 -6.37 -7.79 -6.24
CA MET A 186 -5.92 -8.44 -7.48
C MET A 186 -6.88 -8.19 -8.64
N LYS A 187 -8.19 -8.39 -8.44
CA LYS A 187 -9.20 -8.10 -9.46
C LYS A 187 -9.16 -6.64 -9.90
N ILE A 188 -9.04 -5.72 -8.95
CA ILE A 188 -8.90 -4.29 -9.17
C ILE A 188 -7.68 -4.00 -10.06
N LEU A 189 -6.53 -4.60 -9.75
CA LEU A 189 -5.26 -4.40 -10.46
C LEU A 189 -5.28 -5.00 -11.87
N THR A 190 -5.83 -6.20 -12.05
CA THR A 190 -5.79 -6.93 -13.33
C THR A 190 -6.92 -6.59 -14.28
N THR A 191 -8.06 -6.08 -13.77
CA THR A 191 -9.20 -5.72 -14.62
C THR A 191 -8.79 -4.62 -15.60
N PRO A 192 -8.87 -4.88 -16.93
CA PRO A 192 -8.71 -3.86 -17.96
C PRO A 192 -9.85 -2.86 -17.84
N PHE A 193 -9.56 -1.57 -18.04
CA PHE A 193 -10.59 -0.55 -17.91
C PHE A 193 -11.22 -0.27 -19.26
N THR A 194 -12.41 -0.82 -19.45
CA THR A 194 -13.21 -0.71 -20.66
C THR A 194 -14.19 0.47 -20.59
N SER A 195 -14.73 0.81 -19.41
CA SER A 195 -15.43 2.08 -19.13
C SER A 195 -15.61 2.33 -17.62
N THR A 196 -15.97 3.55 -17.22
CA THR A 196 -16.24 3.97 -15.83
C THR A 196 -17.38 3.18 -15.16
N ASP A 197 -18.36 2.70 -15.94
CA ASP A 197 -19.56 2.02 -15.43
C ASP A 197 -19.33 0.54 -15.07
N ASP A 198 -18.21 -0.02 -15.51
CA ASP A 198 -17.93 -1.46 -15.44
C ASP A 198 -17.53 -1.93 -14.03
N TYR A 199 -17.19 -0.99 -13.13
CA TYR A 199 -16.65 -1.29 -11.80
C TYR A 199 -17.72 -1.48 -10.72
N VAL A 200 -18.77 -0.65 -10.74
CA VAL A 200 -19.85 -0.69 -9.74
C VAL A 200 -20.66 -1.98 -9.86
N ASN A 201 -20.66 -2.60 -11.05
CA ASN A 201 -21.45 -3.80 -11.35
C ASN A 201 -20.65 -5.11 -11.21
N LYS A 202 -19.33 -5.06 -11.05
CA LYS A 202 -18.45 -6.26 -10.99
C LYS A 202 -17.90 -6.58 -9.59
N LEU A 203 -18.17 -5.72 -8.60
CA LEU A 203 -17.89 -5.92 -7.18
C LEU A 203 -19.18 -6.25 -6.41
#